data_AF-A0A6A3XPN2-F1
#
_entry.id   AF-A0A6A3XPN2-F1
#
_cell.length_a   1.000
_cell.length_b   1.000
_cell.length_c   1.000
_cell.angle_alpha   90.00
_cell.angle_beta   90.00
_cell.angle_gamma   90.00
#
_symmetry.space_group_name_H-M   'P 1'
#
loop_
_entity.id
_entity.type
_entity.pdbx_description
1 polymer ?
#
loop_
_entity_poly.entity_id
_entity_poly.type
_entity_poly.pdbx_seq_one_letter_code
_entity_poly.pdbx_strand_id
1 'polypeptide(L)'
;MKVSLTCALVGEVKSVFDVDIDDGKKVTKLKEAIKAEESEMIKCEADKMQLFLAKKGKAWLDWAEAAAVTLDEDGYLQGFEEMNLTLFVKDPKNFGEKFQPGEGKVHDSLIFHAMR
;
A
#
# COMPACT_ATOMS: atom_id res chain seq x y z
N MET A 1 0.71 -9.32 15.33
CA MET A 1 -0.76 -9.46 15.23
C MET A 1 -1.06 -9.53 13.75
N LYS A 2 -1.97 -10.41 13.31
CA LYS A 2 -2.37 -10.43 11.91
C LYS A 2 -3.26 -9.24 11.60
N VAL A 3 -3.02 -8.61 10.47
CA VAL A 3 -3.75 -7.45 9.96
C VAL A 3 -4.01 -7.69 8.49
N SER A 4 -5.15 -7.20 8.01
CA SER A 4 -5.50 -7.22 6.60
C SER A 4 -5.40 -5.79 6.07
N LEU A 5 -4.62 -5.58 5.02
CA LEU A 5 -4.39 -4.27 4.42
C LEU A 5 -5.01 -4.25 3.02
N THR A 6 -5.85 -3.26 2.75
CA THR A 6 -6.44 -3.09 1.43
C THR A 6 -5.44 -2.37 0.52
N CYS A 7 -4.97 -3.03 -0.51
CA CYS A 7 -3.99 -2.50 -1.45
C CYS A 7 -4.66 -2.11 -2.77
N ALA A 8 -4.18 -1.04 -3.41
CA ALA A 8 -4.59 -0.61 -4.74
C ALA A 8 -3.36 -0.48 -5.64
N LEU A 9 -3.40 -1.11 -6.83
CA LEU A 9 -2.35 -0.96 -7.84
C LEU A 9 -2.66 0.22 -8.78
N VAL A 10 -1.76 1.20 -8.82
CA VAL A 10 -1.92 2.39 -9.68
C VAL A 10 -1.62 2.08 -11.13
N GLY A 11 -2.46 2.56 -12.04
CA GLY A 11 -2.25 2.48 -13.48
C GLY A 11 -2.81 1.20 -14.14
N GLU A 12 -3.48 0.34 -13.37
CA GLU A 12 -4.23 -0.82 -13.86
C GLU A 12 -5.73 -0.66 -13.54
N VAL A 13 -6.60 -1.19 -14.40
CA VAL A 13 -8.06 -1.04 -14.22
C VAL A 13 -8.56 -2.10 -13.22
N LYS A 14 -9.07 -1.64 -12.07
CA LYS A 14 -9.68 -2.45 -10.97
C LYS A 14 -8.72 -3.43 -10.29
N SER A 15 -7.90 -2.93 -9.40
CA SER A 15 -6.87 -3.71 -8.72
C SER A 15 -6.83 -3.40 -7.21
N VAL A 16 -8.01 -3.38 -6.59
CA VAL A 16 -8.13 -3.32 -5.12
C VAL A 16 -8.24 -4.75 -4.60
N PHE A 17 -7.36 -5.13 -3.69
CA PHE A 17 -7.29 -6.46 -3.08
C PHE A 17 -6.78 -6.36 -1.64
N ASP A 18 -7.11 -7.33 -0.81
CA ASP A 18 -6.65 -7.37 0.57
C ASP A 18 -5.41 -8.25 0.71
N VAL A 19 -4.49 -7.85 1.60
CA VAL A 19 -3.27 -8.58 1.89
C VAL A 19 -3.17 -8.82 3.38
N ASP A 20 -3.09 -10.09 3.77
CA ASP A 20 -2.87 -10.49 5.15
C ASP A 20 -1.39 -10.52 5.51
N ILE A 21 -1.02 -9.85 6.61
CA ILE A 21 0.35 -9.85 7.11
C ILE A 21 0.39 -9.78 8.64
N ASP A 22 1.47 -10.31 9.24
CA ASP A 22 1.76 -10.00 10.64
C ASP A 22 2.37 -8.59 10.75
N ASP A 23 1.73 -7.72 11.53
CA ASP A 23 2.11 -6.32 11.70
C ASP A 23 3.49 -6.11 12.36
N GLY A 24 4.06 -7.15 12.96
CA GLY A 24 5.43 -7.21 13.45
C GLY A 24 6.46 -7.51 12.36
N LYS A 25 6.04 -7.67 11.10
CA LYS A 25 6.93 -7.78 9.94
C LYS A 25 7.28 -6.40 9.39
N LYS A 26 8.41 -6.34 8.67
CA LYS A 26 8.86 -5.12 7.99
C LYS A 26 8.07 -4.86 6.71
N VAL A 27 8.04 -3.61 6.27
CA VAL A 27 7.45 -3.21 4.98
C VAL A 27 8.08 -3.96 3.79
N THR A 28 9.34 -4.42 3.88
CA THR A 28 9.91 -5.32 2.87
C THR A 28 9.18 -6.64 2.74
N LYS A 29 8.68 -7.21 3.85
CA LYS A 29 7.85 -8.42 3.84
C LYS A 29 6.43 -8.15 3.36
N LEU A 30 5.93 -6.92 3.52
CA LEU A 30 4.67 -6.51 2.91
C LEU A 30 4.74 -6.52 1.39
N LYS A 31 5.84 -6.04 0.80
CA LYS A 31 6.06 -6.13 -0.66
C LYS A 31 6.04 -7.57 -1.16
N GLU A 32 6.68 -8.49 -0.45
CA GLU A 32 6.65 -9.91 -0.77
C GLU A 32 5.23 -10.49 -0.69
N ALA A 33 4.46 -10.12 0.34
CA ALA A 33 3.07 -10.56 0.51
C ALA A 33 2.16 -10.05 -0.62
N ILE A 34 2.28 -8.76 -0.98
CA ILE A 34 1.56 -8.16 -2.12
C ILE A 34 1.88 -8.90 -3.43
N LYS A 35 3.17 -9.17 -3.70
CA LYS A 35 3.58 -9.92 -4.90
C LYS A 35 2.99 -11.33 -4.91
N ALA A 36 2.94 -11.99 -3.75
CA ALA A 36 2.40 -13.34 -3.65
C ALA A 36 0.89 -13.37 -3.91
N GLU A 37 0.15 -12.39 -3.39
CA GLU A 37 -1.30 -12.28 -3.57
C GLU A 37 -1.66 -12.02 -5.05
N GLU A 38 -1.02 -11.04 -5.68
CA GLU A 38 -1.30 -10.62 -7.06
C GLU A 38 -0.18 -11.01 -8.03
N SER A 39 0.30 -12.25 -7.94
CA SER A 39 1.48 -12.70 -8.70
C SER A 39 1.31 -12.72 -10.23
N GLU A 40 0.07 -12.86 -10.72
CA GLU A 40 -0.23 -12.84 -12.15
C GLU A 40 -0.21 -11.41 -12.73
N MET A 41 -0.70 -10.44 -11.94
CA MET A 41 -0.71 -9.03 -12.32
C MET A 41 0.65 -8.38 -12.09
N ILE A 42 1.31 -8.70 -10.97
CA ILE A 42 2.56 -8.07 -10.57
C ILE A 42 3.76 -8.94 -10.98
N LYS A 43 4.28 -8.64 -12.18
CA LYS A 43 5.42 -9.35 -12.77
C LYS A 43 6.78 -8.83 -12.31
N CYS A 44 6.84 -7.64 -11.71
CA CYS A 44 8.11 -7.08 -11.23
C CYS A 44 8.57 -7.78 -9.96
N GLU A 45 9.85 -7.59 -9.62
CA GLU A 45 10.36 -8.05 -8.35
C GLU A 45 9.78 -7.23 -7.18
N ALA A 46 9.61 -7.87 -6.02
CA ALA A 46 8.98 -7.23 -4.87
C ALA A 46 9.80 -6.02 -4.38
N ASP A 47 11.13 -6.10 -4.46
CA ASP A 47 12.04 -5.00 -4.11
C ASP A 47 11.87 -3.76 -5.00
N LYS A 48 11.45 -3.95 -6.27
CA LYS A 48 11.16 -2.87 -7.23
C LYS A 48 9.80 -2.20 -7.04
N MET A 49 8.92 -2.76 -6.21
CA MET A 49 7.65 -2.10 -5.88
C MET A 49 7.90 -0.83 -5.06
N GLN A 50 7.08 0.19 -5.24
CA GLN A 50 7.02 1.34 -4.33
C GLN A 50 5.67 1.35 -3.63
N LEU A 51 5.68 1.39 -2.29
CA LEU A 51 4.47 1.39 -1.47
C LEU A 51 4.26 2.78 -0.89
N PHE A 52 3.05 3.29 -1.02
CA PHE A 52 2.64 4.60 -0.54
C PHE A 52 1.38 4.48 0.32
N LEU A 53 1.24 5.38 1.28
CA LEU A 53 0.01 5.50 2.04
C LEU A 53 -1.10 6.03 1.14
N ALA A 54 -2.32 5.50 1.24
CA ALA A 54 -3.49 6.06 0.56
C ALA A 54 -3.98 7.34 1.25
N LYS A 55 -3.09 8.33 1.40
CA LYS A 55 -3.30 9.52 2.19
C LYS A 55 -2.76 10.73 1.47
N LYS A 56 -3.59 11.76 1.32
CA LYS A 56 -3.17 13.09 0.83
C LYS A 56 -3.16 14.07 2.00
N GLY A 57 -1.96 14.49 2.38
CA GLY A 57 -1.76 15.35 3.55
C GLY A 57 -2.19 14.66 4.85
N LYS A 58 -3.32 15.09 5.44
CA LYS A 58 -3.87 14.53 6.68
C LYS A 58 -5.06 13.59 6.47
N ALA A 59 -5.63 13.53 5.27
CA ALA A 59 -6.84 12.78 4.97
C ALA A 59 -6.52 11.46 4.25
N TRP A 60 -7.12 10.38 4.72
CA TRP A 60 -7.12 9.09 4.04
C TRP A 60 -8.09 9.14 2.86
N LEU A 61 -7.70 8.50 1.77
CA LEU A 61 -8.56 8.31 0.61
C LEU A 61 -9.51 7.14 0.88
N ASP A 62 -10.74 7.24 0.35
CA ASP A 62 -11.58 6.07 0.22
C ASP A 62 -11.11 5.16 -0.93
N TRP A 63 -11.74 3.99 -1.08
CA TRP A 63 -11.33 3.02 -2.11
C TRP A 63 -11.55 3.55 -3.53
N ALA A 64 -12.58 4.37 -3.75
CA ALA A 64 -12.91 4.91 -5.06
C ALA A 64 -11.90 6.01 -5.43
N GLU A 65 -11.52 6.83 -4.45
CA GLU A 65 -10.47 7.84 -4.57
C GLU A 65 -9.10 7.18 -4.80
N ALA A 66 -8.77 6.12 -4.06
CA ALA A 66 -7.52 5.37 -4.22
C ALA A 66 -7.44 4.68 -5.59
N ALA A 67 -8.54 4.10 -6.07
CA ALA A 67 -8.62 3.48 -7.39
C ALA A 67 -8.56 4.50 -8.54
N ALA A 68 -8.94 5.76 -8.29
CA ALA A 68 -8.88 6.84 -9.26
C ALA A 68 -7.51 7.55 -9.33
N VAL A 69 -6.55 7.13 -8.50
CA VAL A 69 -5.20 7.71 -8.50
C VAL A 69 -4.47 7.37 -9.81
N THR A 70 -3.81 8.37 -10.38
CA THR A 70 -3.01 8.25 -11.60
C THR A 70 -1.55 8.63 -11.35
N LEU A 71 -0.66 8.12 -12.19
CA LEU A 71 0.73 8.55 -12.26
C LEU A 71 0.83 9.89 -13.03
N ASP A 72 1.92 10.61 -12.83
CA ASP A 72 2.26 11.78 -13.63
C ASP A 72 2.80 11.40 -15.03
N GLU A 73 3.19 12.40 -15.83
CA GLU A 73 3.69 12.23 -17.19
C GLU A 73 4.98 11.39 -17.27
N ASP A 74 5.76 11.39 -16.18
CA ASP A 74 7.01 10.63 -16.05
C ASP A 74 6.77 9.23 -15.44
N GLY A 75 5.52 8.90 -15.10
CA GLY A 75 5.15 7.61 -14.50
C GLY A 75 5.34 7.54 -12.99
N TYR A 76 5.52 8.67 -12.30
CA TYR A 76 5.67 8.71 -10.85
C TYR A 76 4.37 9.04 -10.13
N LEU A 77 4.23 8.47 -8.93
CA LEU A 77 3.13 8.80 -8.05
C LEU A 77 3.45 10.06 -7.24
N GLN A 78 2.61 11.09 -7.35
CA GLN A 78 2.83 12.39 -6.72
C GLN A 78 1.89 12.67 -5.55
N GLY A 79 2.40 13.33 -4.51
CA GLY A 79 1.60 13.82 -3.38
C GLY A 79 1.18 12.77 -2.36
N PHE A 80 1.81 11.60 -2.39
CA PHE A 80 1.62 10.51 -1.42
C PHE A 80 2.91 10.24 -0.65
N GLU A 81 2.76 9.80 0.59
CA GLU A 81 3.87 9.48 1.48
C GLU A 81 4.35 8.04 1.23
N GLU A 82 5.61 7.87 0.84
CA GLU A 82 6.22 6.55 0.66
C GLU A 82 6.47 5.89 2.02
N MET A 83 6.12 4.61 2.14
CA MET A 83 6.36 3.84 3.36
C MET A 83 7.85 3.59 3.58
N ASN A 84 8.29 3.63 4.84
CA ASN A 84 9.68 3.35 5.15
C ASN A 84 9.94 1.83 5.21
N LEU A 85 10.73 1.33 4.26
CA LEU A 85 11.07 -0.08 4.09
C LEU A 85 11.73 -0.71 5.33
N THR A 86 12.43 0.09 6.13
CA THR A 86 13.17 -0.41 7.30
C THR A 86 12.30 -0.60 8.53
N LEU A 87 11.10 0.00 8.54
CA LEU A 87 10.18 -0.02 9.66
C LEU A 87 9.25 -1.23 9.62
N PHE A 88 8.69 -1.55 10.78
CA PHE A 88 7.62 -2.54 10.92
C PHE A 88 6.31 -1.98 10.41
N VAL A 89 5.41 -2.85 9.93
CA VAL A 89 4.07 -2.44 9.47
C VAL A 89 3.32 -1.71 10.58
N LYS A 90 3.34 -2.22 11.81
CA LYS A 90 2.74 -1.55 12.98
C LYS A 90 3.43 -0.27 13.46
N ASP A 91 4.57 0.10 12.87
CA ASP A 91 5.29 1.29 13.32
C ASP A 91 4.41 2.52 13.08
N PRO A 92 4.18 3.37 14.10
CA PRO A 92 3.31 4.53 13.97
C PRO A 92 3.84 5.57 12.96
N LYS A 93 5.10 5.48 12.52
CA LYS A 93 5.59 6.31 11.42
C LYS A 93 5.04 5.88 10.06
N ASN A 94 4.56 4.65 9.91
CA ASN A 94 3.93 4.21 8.67
C ASN A 94 2.46 4.63 8.63
N PHE A 95 1.65 4.35 9.66
CA PHE A 95 0.20 4.62 9.59
C PHE A 95 -0.30 5.68 10.58
N GLY A 96 0.56 6.21 11.44
CA GLY A 96 0.23 7.15 12.51
C GLY A 96 -0.04 6.47 13.85
N GLU A 97 0.11 7.20 14.96
CA GLU A 97 -0.13 6.70 16.34
C GLU A 97 -1.56 6.23 16.59
N LYS A 98 -2.52 6.68 15.76
CA LYS A 98 -3.94 6.31 15.84
C LYS A 98 -4.31 5.11 14.98
N PHE A 99 -3.36 4.54 14.24
CA PHE A 99 -3.58 3.32 13.50
C PHE A 99 -3.78 2.17 14.46
N GLN A 100 -5.01 1.67 14.52
CA GLN A 100 -5.34 0.43 15.18
C GLN A 100 -5.77 -0.53 14.08
N PRO A 101 -4.98 -1.57 13.79
CA PRO A 101 -5.39 -2.57 12.82
C PRO A 101 -6.63 -3.28 13.38
N GLY A 102 -7.78 -3.06 12.78
CA GLY A 102 -9.06 -3.58 13.24
C GLY A 102 -10.12 -3.45 12.15
N GLU A 103 -10.82 -4.56 11.89
CA GLU A 103 -11.69 -4.76 10.73
C GLU A 103 -12.62 -3.56 10.43
N GLY A 104 -12.57 -3.10 9.18
CA GLY A 104 -13.67 -2.36 8.56
C GLY A 104 -13.63 -0.83 8.65
N LYS A 105 -12.49 -0.21 8.99
CA LYS A 105 -12.30 1.24 8.76
C LYS A 105 -11.24 1.46 7.69
N VAL A 106 -11.51 2.38 6.76
CA VAL A 106 -10.64 2.76 5.63
C VAL A 106 -9.42 3.57 6.11
N HIS A 107 -8.70 3.03 7.09
CA HIS A 107 -7.44 3.53 7.62
C HIS A 107 -6.26 2.65 7.16
N ASP A 108 -6.54 1.56 6.45
CA ASP A 108 -5.61 0.46 6.17
C ASP A 108 -5.29 0.36 4.66
N SER A 109 -5.58 1.43 3.91
CA SER A 109 -5.40 1.45 2.46
C SER A 109 -3.99 1.84 2.04
N LEU A 110 -3.41 1.06 1.12
CA LEU A 110 -2.10 1.31 0.50
C LEU A 110 -2.25 1.47 -1.00
N ILE A 111 -1.42 2.33 -1.57
CA ILE A 111 -1.32 2.55 -2.99
C ILE A 111 0.09 2.14 -3.41
N PHE A 112 0.22 1.33 -4.45
CA PHE A 112 1.54 0.95 -4.92
C PHE A 112 1.68 1.05 -6.43
N HIS A 113 2.93 1.30 -6.83
CA HIS A 113 3.35 1.36 -8.22
C HIS A 113 4.40 0.27 -8.46
N ALA A 114 4.21 -0.49 -9.54
CA ALA A 114 5.19 -1.42 -10.05
C ALA A 114 6.01 -0.73 -11.14
N MET A 115 7.29 -0.45 -10.88
CA MET A 115 8.21 0.02 -11.91
C MET A 115 8.36 -1.10 -12.96
N ARG A 116 7.99 -0.80 -14.22
CA ARG A 116 8.07 -1.73 -15.36
C ARG A 116 9.50 -2.13 -15.69
#